data_AF-A0A8B9GY14-F1
#
_entry.id   AF-A0A8B9GY14-F1
#
_cell.length_a   1.000
_cell.length_b   1.000
_cell.length_c   1.000
_cell.angle_alpha   90.00
_cell.angle_beta   90.00
_cell.angle_gamma   90.00
#
_symmetry.space_group_name_H-M   'P 1'
#
loop_
_entity.id
_entity.type
_entity.pdbx_description
1 polymer ?
#
loop_
_entity_poly.entity_id
_entity_poly.type
_entity_poly.pdbx_seq_one_letter_code
_entity_poly.pdbx_strand_id
1 'polypeptide(L)'
;MESTRTQVVMDRAALTRQVESVERSIVFLRQEQLTLLHGLHLEILSLQKRCTELTRELNVKPPGKSEADVLEEEEQLEARCRDVEGRLQEQEQSQCEIRTELSHKGVMVGALRASLKEKERHFLEELKRRSHRSTALNNELQKQTEAAAYLSFQLHAARQKLQQQRRKQAALEKLPPSIAEKPSTHSHSQPQPIPSVKPKRRSGSRPSSHFRTERARECVPRERVTGPEEPMAMPDPALFLHPRRKAARPRQLHTHTLQGADGGDQSDEPDQGDSASRLVPAATVATAAAAAAEGKAE
;
A
#
# COMPACT_ATOMS: atom_id res chain seq x y z
N MET A 1 76.48 -28.08 -114.29
CA MET A 1 75.28 -28.90 -113.99
C MET A 1 75.18 -29.31 -112.52
N GLU A 2 76.09 -28.91 -111.63
CA GLU A 2 76.07 -29.34 -110.21
C GLU A 2 75.17 -28.48 -109.31
N SER A 3 75.05 -27.18 -109.59
CA SER A 3 74.26 -26.23 -108.76
C SER A 3 72.74 -26.50 -108.75
N THR A 4 72.17 -27.02 -109.84
CA THR A 4 70.75 -27.39 -109.90
C THR A 4 70.46 -28.68 -109.15
N ARG A 5 71.44 -29.60 -109.09
CA ARG A 5 71.34 -30.87 -108.38
C ARG A 5 71.39 -30.67 -106.86
N THR A 6 72.22 -29.76 -106.38
CA THR A 6 72.28 -29.38 -104.96
C THR A 6 71.01 -28.63 -104.51
N GLN A 7 70.42 -27.80 -105.37
CA GLN A 7 69.14 -27.11 -105.11
C GLN A 7 67.99 -28.12 -104.88
N VAL A 8 67.84 -29.10 -105.78
CA VAL A 8 66.78 -30.12 -105.68
C VAL A 8 66.95 -31.01 -104.44
N VAL A 9 68.19 -31.31 -104.04
CA VAL A 9 68.45 -32.06 -102.80
C VAL A 9 68.14 -31.21 -101.56
N MET A 10 68.46 -29.91 -101.57
CA MET A 10 68.10 -28.98 -100.50
C MET A 10 66.58 -28.80 -100.38
N ASP A 11 65.87 -28.65 -101.49
CA ASP A 11 64.40 -28.51 -101.54
C ASP A 11 63.70 -29.79 -101.08
N ARG A 12 64.23 -30.96 -101.44
CA ARG A 12 63.74 -32.26 -100.95
C ARG A 12 63.95 -32.41 -99.44
N ALA A 13 65.09 -31.96 -98.91
CA ALA A 13 65.37 -31.97 -97.47
C ALA A 13 64.53 -30.92 -96.70
N ALA A 14 64.15 -29.80 -97.33
CA ALA A 14 63.21 -28.84 -96.77
C ALA A 14 61.79 -29.42 -96.72
N LEU A 15 61.35 -30.10 -97.79
CA LEU A 15 60.06 -30.76 -97.85
C LEU A 15 59.93 -31.89 -96.82
N THR A 16 60.95 -32.73 -96.63
CA THR A 16 60.93 -33.76 -95.58
C THR A 16 60.82 -33.16 -94.19
N ARG A 17 61.56 -32.10 -93.89
CA ARG A 17 61.45 -31.38 -92.61
C ARG A 17 60.06 -30.77 -92.40
N GLN A 18 59.42 -30.27 -93.46
CA GLN A 18 58.07 -29.72 -93.41
C GLN A 18 57.03 -30.82 -93.17
N VAL A 19 57.15 -31.97 -93.85
CA VAL A 19 56.29 -33.14 -93.62
C VAL A 19 56.43 -33.63 -92.17
N GLU A 20 57.66 -33.80 -91.68
CA GLU A 20 57.90 -34.19 -90.28
C GLU A 20 57.35 -33.15 -89.28
N SER A 21 57.41 -31.85 -89.60
CA SER A 21 56.83 -30.79 -88.76
C SER A 21 55.30 -30.88 -88.72
N VAL A 22 54.67 -31.12 -89.86
CA VAL A 22 53.21 -31.30 -89.96
C VAL A 22 52.80 -32.56 -89.22
N GLU A 23 53.52 -33.67 -89.37
CA GLU A 23 53.27 -34.91 -88.62
C GLU A 23 53.33 -34.71 -87.11
N ARG A 24 54.37 -34.01 -86.60
CA ARG A 24 54.45 -33.63 -85.17
C ARG A 24 53.27 -32.75 -84.75
N SER A 25 52.86 -31.79 -85.60
CA SER A 25 51.70 -30.92 -85.32
C SER A 25 50.37 -31.69 -85.30
N ILE A 26 50.21 -32.70 -86.16
CA ILE A 26 49.03 -33.57 -86.17
C ILE A 26 49.00 -34.41 -84.90
N VAL A 27 50.11 -35.02 -84.51
CA VAL A 27 50.20 -35.79 -83.26
C VAL A 27 49.87 -34.90 -82.05
N PHE A 28 50.40 -33.67 -82.02
CA PHE A 28 50.09 -32.69 -80.98
C PHE A 28 48.59 -32.36 -80.95
N LEU A 29 47.99 -32.05 -82.10
CA LEU A 29 46.57 -31.73 -82.18
C LEU A 29 45.69 -32.93 -81.78
N ARG A 30 46.10 -34.15 -82.12
CA ARG A 30 45.42 -35.39 -81.69
C ARG A 30 45.52 -35.57 -80.17
N GLN A 31 46.67 -35.25 -79.57
CA GLN A 31 46.86 -35.29 -78.13
C GLN A 31 46.00 -34.24 -77.41
N GLU A 32 45.91 -33.02 -77.95
CA GLU A 32 45.04 -31.97 -77.41
C GLU A 32 43.56 -32.35 -77.52
N GLN A 33 43.13 -32.85 -78.68
CA GLN A 33 41.76 -33.33 -78.90
C GLN A 33 41.37 -34.43 -77.90
N LEU A 34 42.27 -35.39 -77.65
CA LEU A 34 42.04 -36.46 -76.68
C LEU A 34 41.95 -35.91 -75.25
N THR A 35 42.81 -34.95 -74.90
CA THR A 35 42.82 -34.31 -73.57
C THR A 35 41.54 -33.52 -73.33
N LEU A 36 41.07 -32.75 -74.32
CA LEU A 36 39.81 -32.02 -74.24
C LEU A 36 38.62 -32.98 -74.11
N LEU A 37 38.58 -34.04 -74.92
CA LEU A 37 37.50 -35.02 -74.88
C LEU A 37 37.44 -35.72 -73.50
N HIS A 38 38.60 -36.06 -72.94
CA HIS A 38 38.69 -36.63 -71.60
C HIS A 38 38.20 -35.64 -70.51
N GLY A 39 38.60 -34.37 -70.61
CA GLY A 39 38.16 -33.31 -69.69
C GLY A 39 36.63 -33.11 -69.72
N LEU A 40 36.05 -33.01 -70.91
CA LEU A 40 34.59 -32.89 -71.09
C LEU A 40 33.84 -34.10 -70.54
N HIS A 41 34.39 -35.30 -70.72
CA HIS A 41 33.79 -36.51 -70.17
C HIS A 41 33.74 -36.46 -68.63
N LEU A 42 34.80 -36.01 -67.97
CA LEU A 42 34.82 -35.83 -66.52
C LEU A 42 33.83 -34.75 -66.04
N GLU A 43 33.69 -33.65 -66.79
CA GLU A 43 32.73 -32.59 -66.47
C GLU A 43 31.28 -33.09 -66.58
N ILE A 44 30.96 -33.84 -67.64
CA ILE A 44 29.64 -34.48 -67.79
C ILE A 44 29.36 -35.40 -66.60
N LEU A 45 30.32 -36.24 -66.22
CA LEU A 45 30.17 -37.14 -65.07
C LEU A 45 29.98 -36.36 -63.75
N SER A 46 30.72 -35.27 -63.55
CA SER A 46 30.58 -34.39 -62.39
C SER A 46 29.20 -33.74 -62.34
N LEU A 47 28.71 -33.23 -63.47
CA LEU A 47 27.40 -32.60 -63.57
C LEU A 47 26.28 -33.62 -63.33
N GLN A 48 26.41 -34.81 -63.93
CA GLN A 48 25.49 -35.94 -63.69
C GLN A 48 25.43 -36.27 -62.21
N LYS A 49 26.59 -36.41 -61.54
CA LYS A 49 26.65 -36.65 -60.09
C LYS A 49 25.89 -35.56 -59.32
N ARG A 50 26.16 -34.28 -59.59
CA ARG A 50 25.50 -33.16 -58.90
C ARG A 50 23.99 -33.13 -59.15
N CYS A 51 23.55 -33.39 -60.38
CA CYS A 51 22.14 -33.50 -60.71
C CYS A 51 21.48 -34.66 -59.95
N THR A 52 22.14 -35.81 -59.84
CA THR A 52 21.61 -36.93 -59.04
C THR A 52 21.56 -36.61 -57.54
N GLU A 53 22.53 -35.86 -57.02
CA GLU A 53 22.59 -35.43 -55.63
C GLU A 53 21.47 -34.44 -55.30
N LEU A 54 21.30 -33.37 -56.10
CA LEU A 54 20.17 -32.44 -56.00
C LEU A 54 18.82 -33.15 -56.11
N THR A 55 18.70 -34.11 -57.03
CA THR A 55 17.48 -34.91 -57.18
C THR A 55 17.22 -35.73 -55.93
N ARG A 56 18.25 -36.33 -55.33
CA ARG A 56 18.12 -37.06 -54.05
C ARG A 56 17.76 -36.10 -52.91
N GLU A 57 18.43 -34.97 -52.78
CA GLU A 57 18.13 -33.96 -51.76
C GLU A 57 16.68 -33.48 -51.84
N LEU A 58 16.16 -33.25 -53.04
CA LEU A 58 14.78 -32.82 -53.25
C LEU A 58 13.77 -33.93 -52.91
N ASN A 59 14.08 -35.19 -53.25
CA ASN A 59 13.24 -36.33 -52.87
C ASN A 59 13.30 -36.69 -51.38
N VAL A 60 14.42 -36.41 -50.70
CA VAL A 60 14.58 -36.63 -49.26
C VAL A 60 13.97 -35.48 -48.45
N LYS A 61 13.87 -34.28 -49.04
CA LYS A 61 13.17 -33.15 -48.42
C LYS A 61 11.68 -33.51 -48.35
N PRO A 62 11.10 -33.67 -47.15
CA PRO A 62 9.68 -33.92 -47.05
C PRO A 62 8.94 -32.76 -47.73
N PRO A 63 7.78 -33.02 -48.36
CA PRO A 63 6.90 -31.91 -48.74
C PRO A 63 6.70 -31.07 -47.48
N GLY A 64 6.76 -29.74 -47.62
CA GLY A 64 6.43 -28.85 -46.51
C GLY A 64 5.04 -29.17 -45.96
N LYS A 65 4.67 -28.55 -44.83
CA LYS A 65 3.29 -28.64 -44.31
C LYS A 65 2.32 -28.49 -45.48
N SER A 66 1.37 -29.40 -45.58
CA SER A 66 0.39 -29.33 -46.66
C SER A 66 -0.40 -28.03 -46.50
N GLU A 67 -0.94 -27.50 -47.61
CA GLU A 67 -1.76 -26.28 -47.57
C GLU A 67 -2.92 -26.43 -46.57
N ALA A 68 -3.48 -27.65 -46.44
CA ALA A 68 -4.49 -27.97 -45.43
C ALA A 68 -3.97 -27.85 -43.99
N ASP A 69 -2.76 -28.35 -43.70
CA ASP A 69 -2.17 -28.25 -42.35
C ASP A 69 -1.91 -26.79 -41.96
N VAL A 70 -1.51 -25.95 -42.93
CA VAL A 70 -1.27 -24.52 -42.70
C VAL A 70 -2.57 -23.79 -42.40
N LEU A 71 -3.65 -24.10 -43.13
CA LEU A 71 -4.97 -23.53 -42.89
C LEU A 71 -5.54 -23.92 -41.52
N GLU A 72 -5.35 -25.19 -41.11
CA GLU A 72 -5.78 -25.64 -39.78
C GLU A 72 -5.00 -24.92 -38.67
N GLU A 73 -3.69 -24.75 -38.82
CA GLU A 73 -2.87 -23.99 -37.87
C GLU A 73 -3.28 -22.52 -37.79
N GLU A 74 -3.62 -21.91 -38.93
CA GLU A 74 -4.12 -20.53 -39.00
C GLU A 74 -5.45 -20.39 -38.26
N GLU A 75 -6.42 -21.29 -38.51
CA GLU A 75 -7.70 -21.29 -37.81
C GLU A 75 -7.53 -21.45 -36.29
N GLN A 76 -6.63 -22.34 -35.85
CA GLN A 76 -6.33 -22.52 -34.44
C GLN A 76 -5.63 -21.30 -33.81
N LEU A 77 -4.78 -20.60 -34.57
CA LEU A 77 -4.15 -19.37 -34.11
C LEU A 77 -5.17 -18.25 -34.02
N GLU A 78 -6.06 -18.12 -35.00
CA GLU A 78 -7.16 -17.16 -34.96
C GLU A 78 -8.09 -17.42 -33.77
N ALA A 79 -8.48 -18.66 -33.54
CA ALA A 79 -9.31 -19.02 -32.38
C ALA A 79 -8.63 -18.61 -31.07
N ARG A 80 -7.33 -18.90 -30.92
CA ARG A 80 -6.54 -18.47 -29.76
C ARG A 80 -6.43 -16.95 -29.65
N CYS A 81 -6.30 -16.23 -30.75
CA CYS A 81 -6.28 -14.76 -30.75
C CYS A 81 -7.63 -14.21 -30.27
N ARG A 82 -8.74 -14.71 -30.81
CA ARG A 82 -10.10 -14.32 -30.40
C ARG A 82 -10.36 -14.58 -28.92
N ASP A 83 -9.91 -15.72 -28.40
CA ASP A 83 -10.04 -16.06 -26.98
C ASP A 83 -9.26 -15.07 -26.09
N VAL A 84 -8.03 -14.74 -26.48
CA VAL A 84 -7.20 -13.77 -25.73
C VAL A 84 -7.78 -12.37 -25.80
N GLU A 85 -8.28 -11.95 -26.96
CA GLU A 85 -8.98 -10.67 -27.15
C GLU A 85 -10.23 -10.58 -26.28
N GLY A 86 -11.05 -11.63 -26.25
CA GLY A 86 -12.23 -11.69 -25.38
C GLY A 86 -11.87 -11.55 -23.91
N ARG A 87 -10.85 -12.28 -23.44
CA ARG A 87 -10.36 -12.18 -22.05
C ARG A 87 -9.79 -10.81 -21.72
N LEU A 88 -9.11 -10.16 -22.67
CA LEU A 88 -8.62 -8.79 -22.50
C LEU A 88 -9.79 -7.82 -22.37
N GLN A 89 -10.81 -7.95 -23.20
CA GLN A 89 -11.98 -7.10 -23.18
C GLN A 89 -12.77 -7.22 -21.86
N GLU A 90 -12.95 -8.43 -21.34
CA GLU A 90 -13.55 -8.67 -20.01
C GLU A 90 -12.74 -7.99 -18.89
N GLN A 91 -11.41 -8.08 -18.96
CA GLN A 91 -10.52 -7.41 -18.01
C GLN A 91 -10.63 -5.88 -18.12
N GLU A 92 -10.74 -5.33 -19.32
CA GLU A 92 -10.90 -3.89 -19.52
C GLU A 92 -12.25 -3.38 -18.99
N GLN A 93 -13.33 -4.16 -19.20
CA GLN A 93 -14.66 -3.85 -18.67
C GLN A 93 -14.65 -3.85 -17.13
N SER A 94 -14.15 -4.92 -16.51
CA SER A 94 -14.05 -4.99 -15.04
C SER A 94 -13.15 -3.89 -14.45
N GLN A 95 -12.04 -3.54 -15.12
CA GLN A 95 -11.22 -2.40 -14.71
C GLN A 95 -11.97 -1.08 -14.83
N CYS A 96 -12.76 -0.89 -15.88
CA CYS A 96 -13.59 0.30 -16.06
C CYS A 96 -14.61 0.42 -14.92
N GLU A 97 -15.32 -0.67 -14.59
CA GLU A 97 -16.27 -0.73 -13.47
C GLU A 97 -15.59 -0.33 -12.15
N ILE A 98 -14.46 -0.96 -11.81
CA ILE A 98 -13.71 -0.65 -10.58
C ILE A 98 -13.29 0.82 -10.54
N ARG A 99 -12.85 1.40 -11.66
CA ARG A 99 -12.47 2.83 -11.73
C ARG A 99 -13.68 3.73 -11.49
N THR A 100 -14.84 3.41 -12.06
CA THR A 100 -16.07 4.18 -11.85
C THR A 100 -16.56 4.10 -10.41
N GLU A 101 -16.53 2.91 -9.79
CA GLU A 101 -16.85 2.74 -8.38
C GLU A 101 -15.91 3.53 -7.47
N LEU A 102 -14.61 3.49 -7.75
CA LEU A 102 -13.61 4.19 -6.97
C LEU A 102 -13.81 5.71 -7.06
N SER A 103 -14.14 6.22 -8.26
CA SER A 103 -14.51 7.62 -8.46
C SER A 103 -15.76 7.99 -7.66
N HIS A 104 -16.82 7.20 -7.74
CA HIS A 104 -18.06 7.45 -7.00
C HIS A 104 -17.84 7.43 -5.47
N LYS A 105 -17.12 6.43 -4.96
CA LYS A 105 -16.73 6.33 -3.55
C LYS A 105 -15.87 7.53 -3.14
N GLY A 106 -14.95 7.97 -3.99
CA GLY A 106 -14.14 9.17 -3.78
C GLY A 106 -14.98 10.44 -3.60
N VAL A 107 -16.00 10.64 -4.43
CA VAL A 107 -16.95 11.76 -4.31
C VAL A 107 -17.73 11.68 -2.99
N MET A 108 -18.25 10.51 -2.64
CA MET A 108 -18.99 10.31 -1.40
C MET A 108 -18.14 10.60 -0.16
N VAL A 109 -16.91 10.09 -0.13
CA VAL A 109 -15.96 10.38 0.95
C VAL A 109 -15.63 11.88 1.01
N GLY A 110 -15.48 12.54 -0.13
CA GLY A 110 -15.31 13.99 -0.22
C GLY A 110 -16.47 14.75 0.42
N ALA A 111 -17.71 14.39 0.09
CA ALA A 111 -18.91 14.99 0.65
C ALA A 111 -19.04 14.77 2.16
N LEU A 112 -18.76 13.56 2.65
CA LEU A 112 -18.77 13.26 4.09
C LEU A 112 -17.70 14.05 4.84
N ARG A 113 -16.49 14.15 4.30
CA ARG A 113 -15.42 14.97 4.90
C ARG A 113 -15.79 16.44 4.95
N ALA A 114 -16.41 16.97 3.89
CA ALA A 114 -16.89 18.35 3.87
C ALA A 114 -18.00 18.58 4.92
N SER A 115 -18.98 17.66 5.01
CA SER A 115 -20.06 17.72 5.99
C SER A 115 -19.54 17.67 7.44
N LEU A 116 -18.55 16.83 7.72
CA LEU A 116 -17.94 16.75 9.05
C LEU A 116 -17.23 18.06 9.42
N LYS A 117 -16.47 18.65 8.50
CA LYS A 117 -15.85 19.97 8.70
C LYS A 117 -16.88 21.07 8.92
N GLU A 118 -17.99 21.02 8.18
CA GLU A 118 -19.09 21.97 8.34
C GLU A 118 -19.70 21.88 9.74
N LYS A 119 -20.01 20.65 10.20
CA LYS A 119 -20.54 20.41 11.55
C LYS A 119 -19.55 20.84 12.65
N GLU A 120 -18.26 20.57 12.47
CA GLU A 120 -17.22 21.02 13.40
C GLU A 120 -17.22 22.56 13.56
N ARG A 121 -17.28 23.29 12.43
CA ARG A 121 -17.39 24.76 12.45
C ARG A 121 -18.63 25.22 13.22
N HIS A 122 -19.78 24.62 12.94
CA HIS A 122 -21.03 24.93 13.62
C HIS A 122 -20.93 24.69 15.14
N PHE A 123 -20.37 23.57 15.58
CA PHE A 123 -20.19 23.28 17.01
C PHE A 123 -19.26 24.28 17.69
N LEU A 124 -18.19 24.71 17.03
CA LEU A 124 -17.28 25.72 17.58
C LEU A 124 -17.94 27.09 17.70
N GLU A 125 -18.74 27.48 16.72
CA GLU A 125 -19.52 28.73 16.78
C GLU A 125 -20.57 28.71 17.89
N GLU A 126 -21.28 27.59 18.04
CA GLU A 126 -22.21 27.41 19.15
C GLU A 126 -21.50 27.45 20.50
N LEU A 127 -20.36 26.78 20.63
CA LEU A 127 -19.57 26.78 21.85
C LEU A 127 -19.11 28.20 22.21
N LYS A 128 -18.60 28.97 21.24
CA LYS A 128 -18.24 30.38 21.41
C LYS A 128 -19.45 31.21 21.86
N ARG A 129 -20.59 31.07 21.18
CA ARG A 129 -21.83 31.78 21.52
C ARG A 129 -22.29 31.49 22.95
N ARG A 130 -22.27 30.21 23.36
CA ARG A 130 -22.65 29.79 24.73
C ARG A 130 -21.66 30.30 25.77
N SER A 131 -20.36 30.25 25.49
CA SER A 131 -19.32 30.78 26.37
C SER A 131 -19.48 32.30 26.61
N HIS A 132 -19.72 33.07 25.54
CA HIS A 132 -20.00 34.50 25.66
C HIS A 132 -21.27 34.77 26.47
N ARG A 133 -22.34 34.00 26.24
CA ARG A 133 -23.58 34.13 27.03
C ARG A 133 -23.37 33.81 28.51
N SER A 134 -22.62 32.75 28.82
CA SER A 134 -22.27 32.39 30.20
C SER A 134 -21.46 33.49 30.88
N THR A 135 -20.48 34.06 30.17
CA THR A 135 -19.67 35.18 30.67
C THR A 135 -20.53 36.42 30.94
N ALA A 136 -21.44 36.76 30.03
CA ALA A 136 -22.35 37.89 30.20
C ALA A 136 -23.27 37.72 31.43
N LEU A 137 -23.85 36.53 31.61
CA LEU A 137 -24.69 36.23 32.77
C LEU A 137 -23.89 36.20 34.08
N ASN A 138 -22.66 35.68 34.08
CA ASN A 138 -21.80 35.69 35.26
C ASN A 138 -21.42 37.13 35.67
N ASN A 139 -21.10 37.98 34.70
CA ASN A 139 -20.86 39.40 34.96
C ASN A 139 -22.10 40.09 35.55
N GLU A 140 -23.29 39.76 35.06
CA GLU A 140 -24.54 40.30 35.60
C GLU A 140 -24.81 39.83 37.04
N LEU A 141 -24.60 38.53 37.30
CA LEU A 141 -24.69 37.97 38.64
C LEU A 141 -23.68 38.62 39.61
N GLN A 142 -22.46 38.86 39.15
CA GLN A 142 -21.42 39.52 39.94
C GLN A 142 -21.81 40.95 40.30
N LYS A 143 -22.33 41.73 39.35
CA LYS A 143 -22.86 43.09 39.61
C LYS A 143 -23.98 43.07 40.64
N GLN A 144 -24.91 42.11 40.53
CA GLN A 144 -25.99 41.95 41.50
C GLN A 144 -25.47 41.59 42.89
N THR A 145 -24.44 40.73 42.96
CA THR A 145 -23.78 40.33 44.21
C THR A 145 -23.07 41.52 44.87
N GLU A 146 -22.35 42.34 44.09
CA GLU A 146 -21.70 43.56 44.56
C GLU A 146 -22.71 44.59 45.08
N ALA A 147 -23.81 44.79 44.36
CA ALA A 147 -24.90 45.66 44.79
C ALA A 147 -25.55 45.16 46.10
N ALA A 148 -25.80 43.86 46.21
CA ALA A 148 -26.34 43.26 47.44
C ALA A 148 -25.38 43.41 48.63
N ALA A 149 -24.07 43.21 48.40
CA ALA A 149 -23.05 43.42 49.43
C ALA A 149 -22.96 44.88 49.87
N TYR A 150 -23.03 45.83 48.92
CA TYR A 150 -23.05 47.26 49.21
C TYR A 150 -24.26 47.68 50.07
N LEU A 151 -25.47 47.24 49.70
CA LEU A 151 -26.68 47.50 50.47
C LEU A 151 -26.61 46.84 51.86
N SER A 152 -26.07 45.62 51.96
CA SER A 152 -25.85 44.95 53.24
C SER A 152 -24.89 45.74 54.12
N PHE A 153 -23.79 46.24 53.58
CA PHE A 153 -22.85 47.10 54.30
C PHE A 153 -23.52 48.39 54.77
N GLN A 154 -24.32 49.05 53.92
CA GLN A 154 -25.09 50.24 54.30
C GLN A 154 -26.06 49.95 55.46
N LEU A 155 -26.79 48.84 55.40
CA LEU A 155 -27.72 48.42 56.46
C LEU A 155 -26.99 48.12 57.77
N HIS A 156 -25.86 47.42 57.73
CA HIS A 156 -25.04 47.16 58.91
C HIS A 156 -24.47 48.46 59.49
N ALA A 157 -23.97 49.38 58.66
CA ALA A 157 -23.48 50.69 59.09
C ALA A 157 -24.61 51.53 59.74
N ALA A 158 -25.80 51.53 59.15
CA ALA A 158 -26.97 52.21 59.72
C ALA A 158 -27.39 51.59 61.06
N ARG A 159 -27.45 50.26 61.16
CA ARG A 159 -27.70 49.54 62.43
C ARG A 159 -26.66 49.90 63.49
N GLN A 160 -25.39 49.94 63.13
CA GLN A 160 -24.31 50.28 64.06
C GLN A 160 -24.43 51.72 64.57
N LYS A 161 -24.72 52.70 63.69
CA LYS A 161 -24.97 54.10 64.08
C LYS A 161 -26.14 54.22 65.06
N LEU A 162 -27.25 53.53 64.78
CA LEU A 162 -28.43 53.52 65.65
C LEU A 162 -28.15 52.85 67.01
N GLN A 163 -27.40 51.74 67.04
CA GLN A 163 -26.97 51.12 68.29
C GLN A 163 -26.03 52.02 69.10
N GLN A 164 -25.10 52.73 68.44
CA GLN A 164 -24.25 53.72 69.11
C GLN A 164 -25.07 54.86 69.71
N GLN A 165 -26.08 55.38 68.99
CA GLN A 165 -27.01 56.39 69.53
C GLN A 165 -27.77 55.86 70.76
N ARG A 166 -28.33 54.65 70.70
CA ARG A 166 -29.00 54.02 71.85
C ARG A 166 -28.07 53.84 73.04
N ARG A 167 -26.81 53.44 72.82
CA ARG A 167 -25.79 53.35 73.89
C ARG A 167 -25.47 54.72 74.49
N LYS A 168 -25.36 55.78 73.67
CA LYS A 168 -25.14 57.16 74.14
C LYS A 168 -26.33 57.67 74.95
N GLN A 169 -27.56 57.40 74.51
CA GLN A 169 -28.78 57.75 75.24
C GLN A 169 -28.87 57.01 76.58
N ALA A 170 -28.62 55.70 76.60
CA ALA A 170 -28.55 54.92 77.83
C ALA A 170 -27.41 55.36 78.77
N ALA A 171 -26.31 55.93 78.24
CA ALA A 171 -25.23 56.52 79.03
C ALA A 171 -25.61 57.91 79.60
N LEU A 172 -26.33 58.74 78.84
CA LEU A 172 -26.87 60.04 79.28
C LEU A 172 -27.97 59.89 80.33
N GLU A 173 -28.82 58.86 80.22
CA GLU A 173 -29.86 58.52 81.19
C GLU A 173 -29.27 57.92 82.49
N LYS A 174 -28.03 57.43 82.44
CA LYS A 174 -27.27 56.95 83.61
C LYS A 174 -26.37 58.00 84.27
N LEU A 175 -26.42 59.29 83.88
CA LEU A 175 -25.78 60.35 84.66
C LEU A 175 -26.66 60.75 85.86
N PRO A 176 -26.20 60.57 87.12
CA PRO A 176 -26.83 61.20 88.28
C PRO A 176 -26.45 62.69 88.36
N PRO A 177 -27.26 63.55 89.00
CA PRO A 177 -26.85 64.93 89.27
C PRO A 177 -25.71 64.92 90.31
N SER A 178 -24.65 65.66 89.96
CA SER A 178 -23.58 66.19 90.81
C SER A 178 -23.76 66.03 92.33
N ILE A 179 -22.88 65.27 92.97
CA ILE A 179 -22.14 65.74 94.16
C ILE A 179 -20.68 65.32 94.00
N ALA A 180 -19.79 66.30 94.21
CA ALA A 180 -18.34 66.14 94.26
C ALA A 180 -17.91 65.18 95.38
N GLU A 181 -16.83 64.41 95.16
CA GLU A 181 -15.61 64.42 95.98
C GLU A 181 -14.67 63.22 95.69
N LYS A 182 -13.43 63.58 95.33
CA LYS A 182 -12.11 62.98 95.60
C LYS A 182 -11.71 61.54 95.18
N PRO A 183 -10.39 61.33 94.94
CA PRO A 183 -9.86 60.19 94.20
C PRO A 183 -9.33 59.09 95.12
N SER A 184 -9.41 57.81 94.70
CA SER A 184 -8.55 56.75 95.26
C SER A 184 -8.47 55.51 94.35
N THR A 185 -7.25 55.31 93.88
CA THR A 185 -6.48 54.10 93.56
C THR A 185 -7.11 52.70 93.42
N HIS A 186 -6.55 51.98 92.42
CA HIS A 186 -6.49 50.54 92.19
C HIS A 186 -7.80 49.86 91.76
N SER A 187 -7.88 49.20 90.60
CA SER A 187 -7.12 47.98 90.32
C SER A 187 -7.41 47.46 88.91
N HIS A 188 -6.44 46.70 88.42
CA HIS A 188 -6.37 45.97 87.16
C HIS A 188 -7.63 45.19 86.78
N SER A 189 -7.99 45.21 85.49
CA SER A 189 -8.45 44.00 84.80
C SER A 189 -8.07 44.07 83.32
N GLN A 190 -7.12 43.22 82.95
CA GLN A 190 -6.68 42.97 81.58
C GLN A 190 -7.83 42.46 80.69
N PRO A 191 -7.75 42.70 79.37
CA PRO A 191 -8.54 41.98 78.38
C PRO A 191 -8.06 40.52 78.25
N GLN A 192 -9.02 39.59 78.32
CA GLN A 192 -8.82 38.17 78.01
C GLN A 192 -8.51 37.99 76.50
N PRO A 193 -7.39 37.37 76.09
CA PRO A 193 -7.21 36.92 74.74
C PRO A 193 -7.77 35.50 74.57
N ILE A 194 -8.55 35.32 73.51
CA ILE A 194 -9.07 34.04 73.01
C ILE A 194 -7.89 33.06 72.79
N PRO A 195 -7.96 31.78 73.21
CA PRO A 195 -6.88 30.84 72.95
C PRO A 195 -6.87 30.45 71.48
N SER A 196 -5.82 30.86 70.77
CA SER A 196 -5.47 30.35 69.45
C SER A 196 -5.06 28.87 69.56
N VAL A 197 -5.92 27.96 69.11
CA VAL A 197 -5.63 26.54 69.01
C VAL A 197 -4.58 26.33 67.92
N LYS A 198 -3.36 25.96 68.31
CA LYS A 198 -2.31 25.47 67.41
C LYS A 198 -2.67 24.05 66.95
N PRO A 199 -2.70 23.73 65.65
CA PRO A 199 -2.76 22.35 65.21
C PRO A 199 -1.40 21.67 65.42
N LYS A 200 -1.42 20.53 66.10
CA LYS A 200 -0.29 19.61 66.28
C LYS A 200 0.23 19.19 64.90
N ARG A 201 1.47 19.56 64.56
CA ARG A 201 2.21 18.99 63.42
C ARG A 201 2.37 17.50 63.66
N ARG A 202 1.71 16.68 62.82
CA ARG A 202 2.08 15.29 62.61
C ARG A 202 2.68 15.20 61.22
N SER A 203 4.01 15.16 61.17
CA SER A 203 4.75 14.75 59.99
C SER A 203 4.42 13.29 59.70
N GLY A 204 3.93 12.99 58.50
CA GLY A 204 3.68 11.62 58.08
C GLY A 204 2.82 11.54 56.82
N SER A 205 3.47 11.12 55.73
CA SER A 205 2.89 10.63 54.48
C SER A 205 2.49 11.66 53.41
N ARG A 206 3.29 11.66 52.34
CA ARG A 206 2.93 12.17 51.01
C ARG A 206 1.70 11.39 50.49
N PRO A 207 0.60 12.04 50.09
CA PRO A 207 -0.33 11.44 49.15
C PRO A 207 0.07 11.84 47.74
N SER A 208 0.35 10.81 46.94
CA SER A 208 0.52 10.82 45.49
C SER A 208 -0.39 11.82 44.78
N SER A 209 0.20 12.69 43.97
CA SER A 209 -0.45 13.73 43.16
C SER A 209 -1.31 13.18 42.01
N HIS A 210 -1.54 11.87 41.93
CA HIS A 210 -2.27 11.24 40.82
C HIS A 210 -3.79 11.10 41.04
N PHE A 211 -4.30 11.17 42.28
CA PHE A 211 -5.72 10.87 42.54
C PHE A 211 -6.66 12.09 42.59
N ARG A 212 -6.16 13.33 42.71
CA ARG A 212 -7.03 14.53 42.76
C ARG A 212 -7.40 15.08 41.38
N THR A 213 -6.67 14.72 40.34
CA THR A 213 -6.94 15.19 38.97
C THR A 213 -8.09 14.42 38.32
N GLU A 214 -8.49 13.27 38.89
CA GLU A 214 -9.47 12.36 38.29
C GLU A 214 -10.92 12.75 38.61
N ARG A 215 -11.21 13.24 39.82
CA ARG A 215 -12.58 13.58 40.25
C ARG A 215 -13.18 14.85 39.61
N ALA A 216 -12.36 15.68 38.96
CA ALA A 216 -12.84 16.91 38.30
C ALA A 216 -13.22 16.68 36.82
N ARG A 217 -13.09 15.45 36.30
CA ARG A 217 -13.35 15.10 34.89
C ARG A 217 -14.40 14.01 34.71
N GLU A 218 -15.29 13.81 35.68
CA GLU A 218 -16.35 12.80 35.60
C GLU A 218 -17.65 13.29 34.93
N CYS A 219 -17.76 14.58 34.57
CA CYS A 219 -18.98 15.13 33.94
C CYS A 219 -18.98 15.09 32.40
N VAL A 220 -18.05 14.38 31.77
CA VAL A 220 -18.10 14.10 30.32
C VAL A 220 -18.00 12.60 30.15
N PRO A 221 -18.98 11.94 29.51
CA PRO A 221 -18.82 10.54 29.10
C PRO A 221 -17.50 10.42 28.35
N ARG A 222 -16.53 9.69 28.94
CA ARG A 222 -15.34 9.23 28.24
C ARG A 222 -15.77 8.12 27.30
N GLU A 223 -16.49 8.49 26.25
CA GLU A 223 -16.55 7.66 25.07
C GLU A 223 -15.11 7.53 24.61
N ARG A 224 -14.53 6.34 24.83
CA ARG A 224 -13.23 5.99 24.30
C ARG A 224 -13.40 6.03 22.79
N VAL A 225 -13.09 7.16 22.18
CA VAL A 225 -12.84 7.24 20.74
C VAL A 225 -11.61 6.37 20.52
N THR A 226 -11.82 5.08 20.29
CA THR A 226 -10.86 4.25 19.58
C THR A 226 -10.71 4.93 18.23
N GLY A 227 -9.65 5.74 18.10
CA GLY A 227 -9.17 6.14 16.80
C GLY A 227 -8.89 4.89 15.96
N PRO A 228 -8.79 5.02 14.63
CA PRO A 228 -8.40 3.91 13.78
C PRO A 228 -7.15 3.25 14.35
N GLU A 229 -7.18 1.93 14.46
CA GLU A 229 -6.03 1.12 14.87
C GLU A 229 -4.78 1.59 14.13
N GLU A 230 -3.70 1.84 14.86
CA GLU A 230 -2.45 2.34 14.31
C GLU A 230 -2.00 1.35 13.21
N PRO A 231 -1.85 1.80 11.94
CA PRO A 231 -1.61 0.88 10.84
C PRO A 231 -0.29 0.14 11.09
N MET A 232 -0.40 -1.15 11.33
CA MET A 232 0.75 -2.04 11.47
C MET A 232 1.62 -1.87 10.22
N ALA A 233 2.92 -1.63 10.41
CA ALA A 233 3.85 -1.48 9.30
C ALA A 233 3.74 -2.72 8.39
N MET A 234 3.47 -2.49 7.11
CA MET A 234 3.34 -3.56 6.13
C MET A 234 4.61 -4.42 6.13
N PRO A 235 4.49 -5.75 6.10
CA PRO A 235 5.65 -6.63 5.99
C PRO A 235 6.43 -6.27 4.72
N ASP A 236 7.76 -6.20 4.84
CA ASP A 236 8.65 -5.75 3.77
C ASP A 236 8.43 -6.58 2.48
N PRO A 237 7.95 -5.98 1.38
CA PRO A 237 7.70 -6.69 0.13
C PRO A 237 9.00 -7.21 -0.51
N ALA A 238 10.17 -6.73 -0.08
CA ALA A 238 11.45 -7.19 -0.59
C ALA A 238 11.74 -8.67 -0.27
N LEU A 239 11.04 -9.30 0.70
CA LEU A 239 11.20 -10.72 1.00
C LEU A 239 10.85 -11.64 -0.19
N PHE A 240 10.02 -11.19 -1.12
CA PHE A 240 9.65 -11.94 -2.33
C PHE A 240 10.56 -11.68 -3.53
N LEU A 241 11.41 -10.65 -3.45
CA LEU A 241 12.28 -10.20 -4.56
C LEU A 241 13.69 -10.79 -4.49
N HIS A 242 14.01 -11.54 -3.44
CA HIS A 242 15.28 -12.26 -3.37
C HIS A 242 15.15 -13.59 -4.11
N PRO A 243 15.93 -13.83 -5.18
CA PRO A 243 16.05 -15.16 -5.76
C PRO A 243 16.45 -16.12 -4.64
N ARG A 244 15.66 -17.18 -4.42
CA ARG A 244 15.94 -18.25 -3.45
C ARG A 244 17.31 -18.88 -3.73
N ARG A 245 18.39 -18.25 -3.24
CA ARG A 245 19.68 -18.91 -3.08
C ARG A 245 19.48 -19.92 -1.97
N LYS A 246 19.51 -21.21 -2.33
CA LYS A 246 19.62 -22.33 -1.40
C LYS A 246 20.96 -22.19 -0.66
N ALA A 247 21.03 -21.31 0.33
CA ALA A 247 22.16 -21.19 1.23
C ALA A 247 21.90 -22.06 2.46
N ALA A 248 22.87 -22.94 2.71
CA ALA A 248 22.86 -23.94 3.76
C ALA A 248 22.58 -23.33 5.14
N ARG A 249 21.78 -24.07 5.93
CA ARG A 249 21.51 -23.80 7.35
C ARG A 249 22.83 -23.66 8.14
N PRO A 250 23.04 -22.57 8.88
CA PRO A 250 23.87 -22.61 10.08
C PRO A 250 23.07 -23.28 11.20
N ARG A 251 23.67 -24.28 11.82
CA ARG A 251 23.17 -25.02 12.98
C ARG A 251 23.40 -24.20 14.26
N GLN A 252 22.48 -24.37 15.22
CA GLN A 252 22.59 -24.11 16.69
C GLN A 252 22.40 -22.65 17.16
N LEU A 253 21.66 -22.32 18.24
CA LEU A 253 21.40 -23.02 19.51
C LEU A 253 20.03 -22.65 20.13
N HIS A 254 19.56 -23.53 21.01
CA HIS A 254 18.32 -23.50 21.80
C HIS A 254 18.22 -22.38 22.85
N THR A 255 17.00 -21.87 23.07
CA THR A 255 16.45 -21.67 24.43
C THR A 255 14.98 -22.09 24.45
N HIS A 256 14.68 -23.02 25.36
CA HIS A 256 13.37 -23.64 25.59
C HIS A 256 12.36 -22.67 26.21
N THR A 257 11.10 -22.74 25.79
CA THR A 257 9.94 -22.65 26.72
C THR A 257 8.84 -23.56 26.18
N LEU A 258 8.37 -24.45 27.06
CA LEU A 258 7.51 -25.61 26.82
C LEU A 258 6.02 -25.25 26.77
N GLN A 259 5.27 -25.84 25.84
CA GLN A 259 3.88 -26.35 25.93
C GLN A 259 3.41 -26.63 24.49
N GLY A 260 2.96 -27.80 24.06
CA GLY A 260 2.69 -29.09 24.68
C GLY A 260 1.79 -29.86 23.69
N ALA A 261 2.06 -31.16 23.54
CA ALA A 261 1.24 -32.19 22.91
C ALA A 261 1.06 -32.14 21.38
N ASP A 262 0.99 -33.24 20.64
CA ASP A 262 1.34 -34.66 20.79
C ASP A 262 0.97 -35.30 19.43
N GLY A 263 1.69 -36.34 19.01
CA GLY A 263 1.18 -37.32 18.04
C GLY A 263 1.69 -37.28 16.60
N GLY A 264 2.56 -38.25 16.27
CA GLY A 264 2.34 -39.13 15.11
C GLY A 264 3.39 -39.16 13.99
N ASP A 265 4.29 -40.15 14.07
CA ASP A 265 4.91 -41.02 13.04
C ASP A 265 4.90 -40.62 11.54
N GLN A 266 6.05 -40.63 10.83
CA GLN A 266 6.65 -41.78 10.07
C GLN A 266 5.68 -42.32 8.99
N SER A 267 5.96 -42.41 7.69
CA SER A 267 7.18 -42.75 6.95
C SER A 267 6.99 -42.55 5.42
N ASP A 268 8.11 -42.44 4.71
CA ASP A 268 8.46 -42.98 3.37
C ASP A 268 7.69 -42.63 2.07
N GLU A 269 8.40 -41.84 1.24
CA GLU A 269 8.77 -42.05 -0.21
C GLU A 269 7.68 -42.29 -1.31
N PRO A 270 8.02 -42.07 -2.60
CA PRO A 270 7.15 -41.37 -3.55
C PRO A 270 6.49 -42.31 -4.56
N ASP A 271 5.44 -41.82 -5.23
CA ASP A 271 5.01 -42.42 -6.49
C ASP A 271 4.53 -41.37 -7.50
N GLN A 272 4.96 -41.58 -8.74
CA GLN A 272 4.55 -40.89 -9.95
C GLN A 272 3.18 -41.41 -10.37
N GLY A 273 2.25 -40.52 -10.74
CA GLY A 273 0.97 -40.97 -11.28
C GLY A 273 0.14 -39.81 -11.81
N ASP A 274 0.14 -39.72 -13.13
CA ASP A 274 -0.61 -38.80 -13.96
C ASP A 274 -2.15 -38.96 -13.85
N SER A 275 -2.86 -37.99 -14.41
CA SER A 275 -4.26 -38.04 -14.89
C SER A 275 -5.41 -37.54 -13.98
N ALA A 276 -5.93 -36.40 -14.43
CA ALA A 276 -7.32 -36.16 -14.82
C ALA A 276 -8.45 -36.08 -13.76
N SER A 277 -9.11 -34.92 -13.80
CA SER A 277 -10.56 -34.74 -13.66
C SER A 277 -11.21 -35.08 -12.33
N ARG A 278 -11.44 -34.05 -11.49
CA ARG A 278 -12.62 -34.04 -10.61
C ARG A 278 -13.11 -32.63 -10.30
N LEU A 279 -14.17 -32.25 -11.01
CA LEU A 279 -15.09 -31.17 -10.68
C LEU A 279 -15.70 -31.43 -9.30
N VAL A 280 -15.79 -30.39 -8.46
CA VAL A 280 -16.58 -30.38 -7.22
C VAL A 280 -17.43 -29.10 -7.21
N PRO A 281 -18.72 -29.18 -6.85
CA PRO A 281 -19.67 -28.09 -7.01
C PRO A 281 -19.59 -27.08 -5.87
N ALA A 282 -19.92 -25.82 -6.18
CA ALA A 282 -20.09 -24.75 -5.22
C ALA A 282 -21.40 -24.94 -4.43
N ALA A 283 -21.29 -24.85 -3.10
CA ALA A 283 -22.40 -24.82 -2.17
C ALA A 283 -23.16 -23.49 -2.28
N THR A 284 -24.47 -23.55 -2.51
CA THR A 284 -25.39 -22.42 -2.40
C THR A 284 -25.87 -22.30 -0.96
N VAL A 285 -25.63 -21.14 -0.34
CA VAL A 285 -26.24 -20.76 0.93
C VAL A 285 -27.62 -20.17 0.65
N ALA A 286 -28.61 -20.68 1.38
CA ALA A 286 -29.99 -20.23 1.37
C ALA A 286 -30.13 -18.83 1.98
N THR A 287 -30.86 -17.95 1.29
CA THR A 287 -31.53 -16.79 1.91
C THR A 287 -33.01 -16.84 1.55
N ALA A 288 -33.83 -17.10 2.57
CA ALA A 288 -35.26 -16.90 2.54
C ALA A 288 -35.58 -15.42 2.73
N ALA A 289 -36.44 -14.85 1.88
CA ALA A 289 -37.22 -13.65 2.22
C ALA A 289 -38.45 -13.51 1.31
N ALA A 290 -39.59 -13.80 1.94
CA ALA A 290 -40.89 -13.12 1.86
C ALA A 290 -41.50 -12.75 0.49
N ALA A 291 -42.64 -13.41 0.25
CA ALA A 291 -43.69 -13.02 -0.68
C ALA A 291 -44.28 -11.64 -0.38
N ALA A 292 -44.58 -10.89 -1.44
CA ALA A 292 -45.68 -9.92 -1.47
C ALA A 292 -46.29 -9.96 -2.88
N ALA A 293 -47.46 -10.57 -2.96
CA ALA A 293 -48.32 -10.56 -4.11
C ALA A 293 -49.26 -9.36 -4.02
N GLU A 294 -49.26 -8.49 -5.02
CA GLU A 294 -50.40 -7.62 -5.32
C GLU A 294 -50.59 -7.59 -6.84
N GLY A 295 -51.49 -8.44 -7.31
CA GLY A 295 -52.22 -8.25 -8.55
C GLY A 295 -53.64 -7.83 -8.21
N LYS A 296 -54.11 -6.73 -8.79
CA LYS A 296 -55.54 -6.44 -8.89
C LYS A 296 -55.82 -5.73 -10.20
N ALA A 297 -56.29 -6.51 -11.16
CA ALA A 297 -56.97 -6.08 -12.37
C ALA A 297 -58.32 -6.81 -12.37
N GLU A 298 -59.36 -6.10 -11.95
CA GLU A 298 -60.78 -6.12 -12.37
C GLU A 298 -61.61 -5.32 -11.36
#